data_AF-A0AAW4UN48-F1
#
_entry.id   AF-A0AAW4UN48-F1
#
_cell.length_a   1.000
_cell.length_b   1.000
_cell.length_c   1.000
_cell.angle_alpha   90.00
_cell.angle_beta   90.00
_cell.angle_gamma   90.00
#
_symmetry.space_group_name_H-M   'P 1'
#
loop_
_entity.id
_entity.type
_entity.pdbx_description
1 polymer ?
#
loop_
_entity_poly.entity_id
_entity_poly.type
_entity_poly.pdbx_seq_one_letter_code
_entity_poly.pdbx_strand_id
1 'polypeptide(L)'
;GFTEDEVRDICDRYGRDFTQVERWYDGYMLGDYHVYNPRAVVNYMLHGDLKSYWSETGSYDVIVPLINLDFDGLKTAIIQMLSGGEIKVNTGSFMNDTVSFKNKDDVLTYLIHLGYLGFDQKRSCAFIPNEEIRQDIENACRHNL
;
A
#
# COMPACT_ATOMS: atom_id res chain seq x y z
N GLY A 1 -9.15 2.46 10.71
CA GLY A 1 -7.79 2.38 11.27
C GLY A 1 -7.68 3.33 12.43
N PHE A 2 -6.46 3.60 12.89
CA PHE A 2 -6.22 4.71 13.82
C PHE A 2 -6.01 6.00 13.06
N THR A 3 -6.43 7.11 13.65
CA THR A 3 -6.10 8.46 13.17
C THR A 3 -4.69 8.86 13.58
N GLU A 4 -4.12 9.89 12.95
CA GLU A 4 -2.81 10.43 13.32
C GLU A 4 -2.74 10.81 14.80
N ASP A 5 -3.75 11.51 15.31
CA ASP A 5 -3.82 11.93 16.72
C ASP A 5 -3.79 10.72 17.67
N GLU A 6 -4.55 9.66 17.36
CA GLU A 6 -4.53 8.43 18.15
C GLU A 6 -3.15 7.75 18.10
N VAL A 7 -2.48 7.75 16.94
CA VAL A 7 -1.15 7.16 16.79
C VAL A 7 -0.10 7.96 17.55
N ARG A 8 -0.15 9.30 17.54
CA ARG A 8 0.72 10.17 18.35
C ARG A 8 0.55 9.88 19.84
N ASP A 9 -0.68 9.84 20.31
CA ASP A 9 -1.02 9.48 21.70
C ASP A 9 -0.48 8.11 22.10
N ILE A 10 -0.60 7.12 21.22
CA ILE A 10 -0.07 5.78 21.45
C ILE A 10 1.46 5.79 21.48
N CYS A 11 2.12 6.50 20.55
CA CYS A 11 3.59 6.63 20.53
C CYS A 11 4.11 7.20 21.85
N ASP A 12 3.48 8.27 22.36
CA ASP A 12 3.89 8.92 23.60
C ASP A 12 3.75 7.98 24.81
N ARG A 13 2.67 7.19 24.88
CA ARG A 13 2.44 6.22 25.98
C ARG A 13 3.46 5.09 25.98
N TYR A 14 3.93 4.66 24.82
CA TYR A 14 4.88 3.56 24.67
C TYR A 14 6.33 4.03 24.49
N GLY A 15 6.59 5.34 24.49
CA GLY A 15 7.92 5.91 24.30
C GLY A 15 8.51 5.59 22.91
N ARG A 16 7.68 5.63 21.87
CA ARG A 16 8.07 5.35 20.48
C ARG A 16 8.14 6.62 19.65
N ASP A 17 8.93 6.57 18.58
CA ASP A 17 9.09 7.68 17.64
C ASP A 17 7.95 7.69 16.61
N PHE A 18 7.06 8.67 16.72
CA PHE A 18 5.96 8.85 15.78
C PHE A 18 6.44 9.00 14.33
N THR A 19 7.58 9.66 14.09
CA THR A 19 8.08 9.89 12.72
C THR A 19 8.42 8.58 11.98
N GLN A 20 8.79 7.54 12.73
CA GLN A 20 9.00 6.20 12.17
C GLN A 20 7.67 5.56 11.78
N VAL A 21 6.64 5.71 12.60
CA VAL A 21 5.30 5.17 12.35
C VAL A 21 4.66 5.88 11.16
N GLU A 22 4.80 7.21 11.09
CA GLU A 22 4.38 8.03 9.95
C GLU A 22 5.05 7.54 8.67
N ARG A 23 6.39 7.47 8.64
CA ARG A 23 7.12 6.98 7.47
C ARG A 23 6.69 5.58 7.02
N TRP A 24 6.47 4.67 7.96
CA TRP A 24 6.21 3.27 7.64
C TRP A 24 4.77 2.94 7.31
N TYR A 25 3.81 3.65 7.91
CA TYR A 25 2.42 3.24 7.91
C TYR A 25 1.44 4.34 7.50
N ASP A 26 1.87 5.59 7.32
CA ASP A 26 1.04 6.66 6.77
C ASP A 26 1.00 6.64 5.24
N GLY A 27 -0.15 6.98 4.65
CA GLY A 27 -0.32 7.05 3.20
C GLY A 27 -1.73 6.68 2.72
N TYR A 28 -2.63 6.37 3.65
CA TYR A 28 -4.05 6.13 3.38
C TYR A 28 -4.88 7.28 3.92
N MET A 29 -5.66 7.93 3.05
CA MET A 29 -6.57 9.00 3.43
C MET A 29 -8.02 8.56 3.32
N LEU A 30 -8.80 8.84 4.36
CA LEU A 30 -10.25 8.72 4.36
C LEU A 30 -10.87 10.11 4.54
N GLY A 31 -11.24 10.74 3.42
CA GLY A 31 -11.56 12.17 3.42
C GLY A 31 -10.30 12.98 3.71
N ASP A 32 -10.34 13.78 4.77
CA ASP A 32 -9.20 14.60 5.22
C ASP A 32 -8.42 13.96 6.38
N TYR A 33 -8.68 12.69 6.70
CA TYR A 33 -8.05 11.98 7.80
C TYR A 33 -7.01 10.98 7.31
N HIS A 34 -5.80 11.06 7.86
CA HIS A 34 -4.78 10.03 7.76
C HIS A 34 -5.18 8.82 8.60
N VAL A 35 -5.13 7.63 8.00
CA VAL A 35 -5.56 6.39 8.64
C VAL A 35 -4.44 5.36 8.62
N TYR A 36 -4.07 4.87 9.79
CA TYR A 36 -3.03 3.89 10.02
C TYR A 36 -3.63 2.50 10.26
N ASN A 37 -2.91 1.45 9.84
CA ASN A 37 -3.29 0.06 10.12
C ASN A 37 -3.11 -0.23 11.63
N PRO A 38 -4.20 -0.50 12.39
CA PRO A 38 -4.10 -0.69 13.83
C PRO A 38 -3.20 -1.84 14.24
N ARG A 39 -3.16 -2.92 13.45
CA ARG A 39 -2.33 -4.08 13.77
C ARG A 39 -0.84 -3.79 13.59
N ALA A 40 -0.49 -3.06 12.52
CA ALA A 40 0.89 -2.62 12.30
C ALA A 40 1.37 -1.70 13.44
N VAL A 41 0.55 -0.70 13.79
CA VAL A 41 0.83 0.22 14.90
C VAL A 41 0.99 -0.54 16.21
N VAL A 42 0.02 -1.38 16.60
CA VAL A 42 0.09 -2.16 17.86
C VAL A 42 1.31 -3.08 17.89
N ASN A 43 1.62 -3.77 16.79
CA ASN A 43 2.80 -4.63 16.72
C ASN A 43 4.09 -3.85 16.96
N TYR A 44 4.24 -2.68 16.34
CA TYR A 44 5.40 -1.82 16.54
C TYR A 44 5.49 -1.32 17.99
N MET A 45 4.37 -0.93 18.60
CA MET A 45 4.39 -0.47 20.00
C MET A 45 4.90 -1.55 20.95
N LEU A 46 4.38 -2.78 20.79
CA LEU A 46 4.68 -3.91 21.67
C LEU A 46 6.10 -4.47 21.45
N HIS A 47 6.54 -4.60 20.21
CA HIS A 47 7.79 -5.31 19.88
C HIS A 47 8.94 -4.37 19.52
N GLY A 48 8.65 -3.14 19.09
CA GLY A 48 9.66 -2.15 18.66
C GLY A 48 10.19 -2.36 17.25
N ASP A 49 9.76 -3.42 16.55
CA ASP A 49 10.17 -3.69 15.18
C ASP A 49 9.14 -3.17 14.18
N LEU A 50 9.61 -2.42 13.18
CA LEU A 50 8.82 -2.04 12.02
C LEU A 50 8.82 -3.22 11.04
N LYS A 51 7.63 -3.76 10.77
CA LYS A 51 7.45 -4.92 9.90
C LYS A 51 6.27 -4.70 8.98
N SER A 52 6.31 -5.36 7.83
CA SER A 52 5.17 -5.45 6.95
C SER A 52 4.12 -6.38 7.56
N TYR A 53 2.93 -5.83 7.76
CA TYR A 53 1.73 -6.56 8.10
C TYR A 53 1.33 -7.53 6.98
N TRP A 54 1.48 -7.14 5.71
CA TRP A 54 0.97 -7.89 4.56
C TRP A 54 1.82 -9.12 4.21
N SER A 55 3.13 -9.02 4.40
CA SER A 55 4.04 -10.16 4.30
C SER A 55 3.75 -11.23 5.36
N GLU A 56 3.34 -10.83 6.57
CA GLU A 56 2.98 -11.74 7.66
C GLU A 56 1.59 -12.40 7.49
N THR A 57 0.69 -11.80 6.71
CA THR A 57 -0.67 -12.33 6.49
C THR A 57 -0.82 -13.16 5.21
N GLY A 58 0.28 -13.57 4.58
CA GLY A 58 0.25 -14.41 3.36
C GLY A 58 -0.19 -13.65 2.11
N SER A 59 -0.20 -12.32 2.16
CA SER A 59 -0.70 -11.48 1.07
C SER A 59 0.37 -11.28 -0.03
N TYR A 60 1.63 -11.67 0.24
CA TYR A 60 2.73 -11.72 -0.72
C TYR A 60 2.41 -12.63 -1.94
N ASP A 61 1.75 -13.77 -1.70
CA ASP A 61 1.33 -14.69 -2.77
C ASP A 61 0.26 -14.07 -3.70
N VAL A 62 -0.38 -12.98 -3.27
CA VAL A 62 -1.40 -12.27 -4.05
C VAL A 62 -0.76 -11.25 -4.99
N ILE A 63 0.28 -10.53 -4.58
CA ILE A 63 0.85 -9.42 -5.38
C ILE A 63 1.73 -9.91 -6.54
N VAL A 64 2.50 -10.98 -6.35
CA VAL A 64 3.44 -11.46 -7.37
C VAL A 64 2.73 -11.88 -8.65
N PRO A 65 1.66 -12.70 -8.64
CA PRO A 65 0.94 -13.06 -9.85
C PRO A 65 0.29 -11.85 -10.53
N LEU A 66 -0.24 -10.90 -9.76
CA LEU A 66 -0.91 -9.71 -10.29
C LEU A 66 0.06 -8.79 -11.03
N ILE A 67 1.23 -8.50 -10.44
CA ILE A 67 2.27 -7.69 -11.09
C ILE A 67 2.78 -8.41 -12.35
N ASN A 68 2.85 -9.75 -12.32
CA ASN A 68 3.31 -10.56 -13.44
C ASN A 68 2.33 -10.68 -14.61
N LEU A 69 1.06 -10.28 -14.45
CA LEU A 69 0.15 -10.17 -15.60
C LEU A 69 0.69 -9.19 -16.65
N ASP A 70 1.45 -8.17 -16.20
CA ASP A 70 2.11 -7.14 -17.02
C ASP A 70 1.25 -6.52 -18.13
N PHE A 71 -0.07 -6.44 -17.90
CA PHE A 71 -1.00 -5.81 -18.84
C PHE A 71 -0.61 -4.35 -19.05
N ASP A 72 -0.55 -3.93 -20.32
CA ASP A 72 -0.32 -2.55 -20.75
C ASP A 72 0.86 -1.84 -20.04
N GLY A 73 1.94 -2.57 -19.78
CA GLY A 73 3.14 -2.03 -19.12
C GLY A 73 2.97 -1.81 -17.61
N LEU A 74 2.13 -2.61 -16.95
CA LEU A 74 1.91 -2.58 -15.50
C LEU A 74 3.24 -2.60 -14.72
N LYS A 75 4.22 -3.44 -15.08
CA LYS A 75 5.52 -3.47 -14.38
C LYS A 75 6.25 -2.14 -14.46
N THR A 76 6.21 -1.48 -15.61
CA THR A 76 6.81 -0.14 -15.78
C THR A 76 6.10 0.89 -14.91
N ALA A 77 4.77 0.82 -14.83
CA ALA A 77 3.98 1.68 -13.96
C ALA A 77 4.31 1.47 -12.47
N ILE A 78 4.49 0.21 -12.03
CA ILE A 78 4.94 -0.11 -10.67
C ILE A 78 6.34 0.46 -10.39
N ILE A 79 7.30 0.30 -11.30
CA ILE A 79 8.67 0.83 -11.17
C ILE A 79 8.67 2.37 -11.07
N GLN A 80 7.81 3.04 -11.84
CA GLN A 80 7.65 4.48 -11.75
C GLN A 80 7.12 4.90 -10.37
N MET A 81 6.15 4.18 -9.80
CA MET A 81 5.66 4.46 -8.44
C MET A 81 6.71 4.15 -7.36
N LEU A 82 7.54 3.11 -7.54
CA LEU A 82 8.72 2.84 -6.70
C LEU A 82 9.73 4.00 -6.76
N SER A 83 9.79 4.75 -7.86
CA SER A 83 10.64 5.95 -7.95
C SER A 83 9.99 7.19 -7.33
N GLY A 84 8.83 7.05 -6.65
CA GLY A 84 8.08 8.15 -6.04
C GLY A 84 7.09 8.83 -7.01
N GLY A 85 6.90 8.27 -8.21
CA GLY A 85 5.90 8.76 -9.15
C GLY A 85 4.47 8.32 -8.82
N GLU A 86 3.53 8.80 -9.61
CA GLU A 86 2.13 8.44 -9.54
C GLU A 86 1.63 8.00 -10.93
N ILE A 87 0.60 7.16 -10.97
CA ILE A 87 0.04 6.62 -12.20
C ILE A 87 -1.45 6.92 -12.26
N LYS A 88 -1.92 7.56 -13.34
CA LYS A 88 -3.36 7.71 -13.56
C LYS A 88 -4.04 6.36 -13.72
N VAL A 89 -5.18 6.19 -13.06
CA VAL A 89 -5.98 4.96 -13.08
C VAL A 89 -7.43 5.31 -13.35
N ASN A 90 -8.03 4.64 -14.33
CA ASN A 90 -9.47 4.64 -14.52
C ASN A 90 -10.10 3.52 -13.68
N THR A 91 -10.63 3.85 -12.51
CA THR A 91 -11.29 2.86 -11.62
C THR A 91 -12.67 2.42 -12.11
N GLY A 92 -13.24 3.09 -13.12
CA GLY A 92 -14.58 2.81 -13.63
C GLY A 92 -14.71 1.55 -14.49
N SER A 93 -13.60 0.96 -14.96
CA SER A 93 -13.61 -0.30 -15.72
C SER A 93 -13.68 -1.55 -14.85
N PHE A 94 -13.36 -1.42 -13.55
CA PHE A 94 -13.25 -2.55 -12.64
C PHE A 94 -14.63 -3.12 -12.29
N MET A 95 -14.87 -4.38 -12.68
CA MET A 95 -16.18 -5.03 -12.51
C MET A 95 -16.38 -5.71 -11.15
N ASN A 96 -15.46 -5.51 -10.19
CA ASN A 96 -15.49 -6.14 -8.88
C ASN A 96 -15.57 -7.68 -8.92
N ASP A 97 -14.96 -8.29 -9.94
CA ASP A 97 -14.66 -9.72 -9.99
C ASP A 97 -13.15 -9.94 -10.12
N THR A 98 -12.64 -11.01 -9.50
CA THR A 98 -11.22 -11.37 -9.50
C THR A 98 -10.84 -12.28 -10.67
N VAL A 99 -11.79 -12.55 -11.58
CA VAL A 99 -11.66 -13.57 -12.63
C VAL A 99 -11.36 -12.93 -13.99
N SER A 100 -11.62 -11.62 -14.18
CA SER A 100 -11.53 -10.96 -15.48
C SER A 100 -10.79 -9.62 -15.47
N PHE A 101 -9.52 -9.58 -15.03
CA PHE A 101 -8.66 -8.43 -15.32
C PHE A 101 -8.51 -8.26 -16.83
N LYS A 102 -8.88 -7.08 -17.38
CA LYS A 102 -8.82 -6.82 -18.83
C LYS A 102 -7.66 -5.91 -19.23
N ASN A 103 -7.15 -5.12 -18.31
CA ASN A 103 -6.14 -4.11 -18.56
C ASN A 103 -5.38 -3.75 -17.27
N LYS A 104 -4.35 -2.91 -17.41
CA LYS A 104 -3.57 -2.39 -16.28
C LYS A 104 -4.41 -1.73 -15.19
N ASP A 105 -5.43 -0.95 -15.56
CA ASP A 105 -6.22 -0.16 -14.62
C ASP A 105 -7.10 -1.04 -13.73
N ASP A 106 -7.60 -2.18 -14.24
CA ASP A 106 -8.31 -3.16 -13.43
C ASP A 106 -7.40 -3.76 -12.35
N VAL A 107 -6.15 -4.08 -12.70
CA VAL A 107 -5.16 -4.62 -11.74
C VAL A 107 -4.78 -3.57 -10.70
N LEU A 108 -4.50 -2.34 -11.12
CA LEU A 108 -4.19 -1.23 -10.21
C LEU A 108 -5.36 -0.93 -9.28
N THR A 109 -6.60 -0.93 -9.79
CA THR A 109 -7.81 -0.75 -8.98
C THR A 109 -7.97 -1.85 -7.94
N TYR A 110 -7.68 -3.10 -8.30
CA TYR A 110 -7.72 -4.19 -7.34
C TYR A 110 -6.63 -4.07 -6.26
N LEU A 111 -5.40 -3.69 -6.63
CA LEU A 111 -4.33 -3.43 -5.66
C LEU A 111 -4.69 -2.27 -4.70
N ILE A 112 -5.39 -1.23 -5.18
CA ILE A 112 -5.95 -0.17 -4.32
C ILE A 112 -6.96 -0.77 -3.32
N HIS A 113 -7.91 -1.58 -3.78
CA HIS A 113 -8.92 -2.19 -2.91
C HIS A 113 -8.32 -3.13 -1.85
N LEU A 114 -7.24 -3.82 -2.18
CA LEU A 114 -6.50 -4.66 -1.24
C LEU A 114 -5.64 -3.86 -0.26
N GLY A 115 -5.46 -2.55 -0.47
CA GLY A 115 -4.62 -1.69 0.35
C GLY A 115 -3.14 -1.68 -0.04
N TYR A 116 -2.77 -2.27 -1.18
CA TYR A 116 -1.38 -2.26 -1.69
C TYR A 116 -1.00 -1.00 -2.46
N LEU A 117 -1.96 -0.15 -2.78
CA LEU A 117 -1.70 1.15 -3.39
C LEU A 117 -2.60 2.18 -2.72
N GLY A 118 -2.05 3.38 -2.52
CA GLY A 118 -2.84 4.56 -2.21
C GLY A 118 -3.54 5.08 -3.46
N PHE A 119 -4.67 5.77 -3.29
CA PHE A 119 -5.40 6.40 -4.38
C PHE A 119 -5.76 7.85 -4.06
N ASP A 120 -5.28 8.78 -4.88
CA ASP A 120 -5.71 10.16 -4.86
C ASP A 120 -6.95 10.30 -5.75
N GLN A 121 -8.11 10.49 -5.12
CA GLN A 121 -9.38 10.62 -5.82
C GLN A 121 -9.45 11.90 -6.67
N LYS A 122 -8.84 13.01 -6.24
CA LYS A 122 -8.88 14.30 -6.96
C LYS A 122 -8.06 14.22 -8.25
N ARG A 123 -6.92 13.53 -8.21
CA ARG A 123 -6.03 13.35 -9.35
C ARG A 123 -6.31 12.08 -10.15
N SER A 124 -7.10 11.17 -9.58
CA SER A 124 -7.36 9.82 -10.09
C SER A 124 -6.05 9.06 -10.33
N CYS A 125 -5.16 9.10 -9.33
CA CYS A 125 -3.82 8.53 -9.41
C CYS A 125 -3.59 7.48 -8.32
N ALA A 126 -2.95 6.38 -8.69
CA ALA A 126 -2.38 5.41 -7.77
C ALA A 126 -0.93 5.78 -7.40
N PHE A 127 -0.53 5.43 -6.18
CA PHE A 127 0.82 5.62 -5.67
C PHE A 127 1.17 4.57 -4.62
N ILE A 128 2.47 4.43 -4.29
CA ILE A 128 2.92 3.60 -3.18
C ILE A 128 2.78 4.41 -1.88
N PRO A 129 1.92 3.97 -0.94
CA PRO A 129 1.50 4.82 0.17
C PRO A 129 2.61 5.05 1.19
N ASN A 130 3.42 4.04 1.49
CA ASN A 130 4.35 4.06 2.62
C ASN A 130 5.56 3.16 2.42
N GLU A 131 6.49 3.17 3.39
CA GLU A 131 7.71 2.34 3.35
C GLU A 131 7.40 0.83 3.45
N GLU A 132 6.38 0.44 4.22
CA GLU A 132 5.95 -0.97 4.33
C GLU A 132 5.62 -1.56 2.95
N ILE A 133 4.72 -0.91 2.23
CA ILE A 133 4.23 -1.38 0.93
C ILE A 133 5.32 -1.26 -0.14
N ARG A 134 6.17 -0.23 -0.05
CA ARG A 134 7.34 -0.08 -0.92
C ARG A 134 8.22 -1.33 -0.85
N GLN A 135 8.57 -1.77 0.37
CA GLN A 135 9.42 -2.95 0.55
C GLN A 135 8.75 -4.22 0.04
N ASP A 136 7.45 -4.39 0.29
CA ASP A 136 6.70 -5.56 -0.20
C ASP A 136 6.69 -5.64 -1.72
N ILE A 137 6.43 -4.51 -2.40
CA ILE A 137 6.44 -4.43 -3.85
C ILE A 137 7.85 -4.60 -4.41
N GLU A 138 8.88 -4.00 -3.80
CA GLU A 138 10.28 -4.21 -4.21
C GLU A 138 10.67 -5.69 -4.15
N ASN A 139 10.30 -6.37 -3.08
CA ASN A 139 10.57 -7.79 -2.91
C ASN A 139 9.83 -8.61 -3.97
N ALA A 140 8.55 -8.33 -4.22
CA ALA A 140 7.77 -8.97 -5.28
C ALA A 140 8.38 -8.75 -6.68
N CYS A 141 8.97 -7.58 -6.95
CA CYS A 141 9.68 -7.32 -8.20
C CYS A 141 11.03 -8.05 -8.28
N ARG A 142 11.79 -8.17 -7.18
CA ARG A 142 13.10 -8.84 -7.14
C ARG A 142 13.01 -10.35 -7.35
N HIS A 143 11.96 -11.00 -6.85
CA HIS A 143 11.73 -12.44 -7.06
C HIS A 143 11.40 -12.82 -8.53
N ASN A 144 11.40 -11.84 -9.44
CA ASN A 144 11.16 -12.00 -10.88
C ASN A 144 12.41 -11.71 -11.75
N LEU A 145 13.62 -11.68 -11.16
CA LEU A 145 14.92 -11.68 -11.88
C LEU A 145 15.65 -13.00 -11.60
#